data_AF-A0A7S1HZX3-F1
#
_entry.id   AF-A0A7S1HZX3-F1
#
_cell.length_a   1.000
_cell.length_b   1.000
_cell.length_c   1.000
_cell.angle_alpha   90.00
_cell.angle_beta   90.00
_cell.angle_gamma   90.00
#
_symmetry.space_group_name_H-M   'P 1'
#
loop_
_entity.id
_entity.type
_entity.pdbx_description
1 polymer ?
#
loop_
_entity_poly.entity_id
_entity_poly.type
_entity_poly.pdbx_seq_one_letter_code
_entity_poly.pdbx_strand_id
1 'polypeptide(L)'
;SMLGPLGCLTPAVLEIVNRSVGVCDDRSQTHVDDEKVRQKVQDAQIIAANIHKLDSANMERLLLDCIPAPEAVSVVVVDEAHHAMAPTWQQSLRTLKTNYPAVKVVYMTATPFRGDDQELDATEVYRFALRDAMRAQYVKTISFYEVYCASACFTRKMPSKRFARQYNLNTHEIDSNRSRKWLLDCAKETTDYAEEVIDEALHQLERRRKDSRIPHKLLIKARPGADLADIANTVEHLGRDKFMGGDIKGVRCSFIQSANLGEGERRDRTDRFVSQDRDHELHALVIINMLTEGFDCNLISVCALLDPMGDRGLGNFTQFAGRLLRSIPDGTPLDNHGAMVGHQMYDQAQFWAKYVSEEDVNVAIRRQGKLTEYVGLQ
;
A
#
# COMPACT_ATOMS: atom_id res chain seq x y z
N SER A 1 18.52 25.72 32.89
CA SER A 1 18.64 24.66 33.91
C SER A 1 17.25 24.13 34.25
N MET A 2 17.00 22.85 33.95
CA MET A 2 15.89 21.96 34.39
C MET A 2 15.37 21.03 33.28
N LEU A 3 16.27 20.55 32.41
CA LEU A 3 16.07 19.29 31.71
C LEU A 3 17.31 18.46 32.02
N GLY A 4 17.20 17.61 33.05
CA GLY A 4 18.22 16.61 33.33
C GLY A 4 18.32 15.63 32.15
N PRO A 5 19.44 14.92 32.00
CA PRO A 5 19.57 13.91 30.97
C PRO A 5 18.47 12.87 31.19
N LEU A 6 17.59 12.71 30.20
CA LEU A 6 16.66 11.58 30.12
C LEU A 6 17.54 10.34 30.20
N GLY A 7 17.59 9.72 31.38
CA GLY A 7 18.28 8.47 31.60
C GLY A 7 17.79 7.48 30.56
N CYS A 8 18.72 6.79 29.91
CA CYS A 8 18.41 5.70 29.01
C CYS A 8 17.66 4.62 29.81
N LEU A 9 16.33 4.71 29.88
CA LEU A 9 15.48 3.57 30.11
C LEU A 9 15.76 2.66 28.93
N THR A 10 16.46 1.55 29.13
CA THR A 10 16.36 0.41 28.24
C THR A 10 14.95 -0.14 28.46
N PRO A 11 13.95 0.16 27.62
CA PRO A 11 12.62 -0.37 27.87
C PRO A 11 12.72 -1.85 27.53
N ALA A 12 12.33 -2.72 28.46
CA ALA A 12 12.03 -4.10 28.11
C ALA A 12 10.78 -4.05 27.20
N VAL A 13 11.01 -3.88 25.90
CA VAL A 13 9.97 -3.98 24.87
C VAL A 13 9.73 -5.46 24.65
N LEU A 14 8.54 -5.93 25.03
CA LEU A 14 8.12 -7.30 24.75
C LEU A 14 7.27 -7.31 23.48
N GLU A 15 7.86 -7.83 22.41
CA GLU A 15 7.15 -8.07 21.17
C GLU A 15 6.40 -9.42 21.25
N ILE A 16 5.09 -9.38 21.47
CA ILE A 16 4.20 -10.54 21.39
C ILE A 16 3.67 -10.65 19.95
N VAL A 17 4.58 -10.72 18.97
CA VAL A 17 4.16 -10.76 17.55
C VAL A 17 3.88 -12.17 17.05
N ASN A 18 4.33 -13.23 17.73
CA ASN A 18 4.13 -14.56 17.17
C ASN A 18 4.14 -15.74 18.13
N ARG A 19 4.20 -15.50 19.44
CA ARG A 19 3.92 -16.58 20.38
C ARG A 19 2.44 -16.47 20.68
N SER A 20 1.70 -17.47 20.21
CA SER A 20 0.43 -17.85 20.84
C SER A 20 0.54 -17.49 22.32
N VAL A 21 -0.31 -16.60 22.81
CA VAL A 21 -0.60 -16.57 24.24
C VAL A 21 -1.21 -17.94 24.50
N GLY A 22 -0.35 -18.92 24.82
CA GLY A 22 -0.57 -20.36 24.89
C GLY A 22 -1.81 -20.89 24.16
N VAL A 23 -1.74 -21.08 22.83
CA VAL A 23 -2.65 -22.04 22.20
C VAL A 23 -2.01 -23.41 22.43
N CYS A 24 -2.56 -24.14 23.39
CA CYS A 24 -2.39 -25.58 23.52
C CYS A 24 -2.78 -26.22 22.18
N ASP A 25 -1.78 -26.61 21.39
CA ASP A 25 -2.00 -27.62 20.37
C ASP A 25 -1.56 -28.96 20.97
N ASP A 26 -2.57 -29.80 21.19
CA ASP A 26 -2.57 -31.21 21.52
C ASP A 26 -1.43 -31.82 22.38
N ARG A 27 -1.82 -32.22 23.59
CA ARG A 27 -1.31 -33.34 24.40
C ARG A 27 0.21 -33.45 24.58
N SER A 28 0.62 -33.01 25.77
CA SER A 28 1.87 -33.25 26.51
C SER A 28 2.92 -32.13 26.43
N GLN A 29 3.26 -31.56 27.60
CA GLN A 29 4.20 -30.44 27.91
C GLN A 29 3.54 -29.03 27.86
N THR A 30 3.60 -28.10 28.84
CA THR A 30 4.12 -27.97 30.23
C THR A 30 3.54 -26.67 30.84
N HIS A 31 3.06 -26.67 32.08
CA HIS A 31 2.62 -25.46 32.83
C HIS A 31 3.73 -24.39 33.04
N VAL A 32 5.00 -24.71 32.77
CA VAL A 32 6.19 -23.89 33.04
C VAL A 32 6.39 -22.76 32.01
N ASP A 33 5.86 -22.90 30.79
CA ASP A 33 6.01 -21.87 29.75
C ASP A 33 5.02 -20.72 29.92
N ASP A 34 3.82 -20.99 30.46
CA ASP A 34 2.80 -19.96 30.73
C ASP A 34 3.24 -19.00 31.85
N GLU A 35 3.88 -19.50 32.91
CA GLU A 35 4.39 -18.67 34.00
C GLU A 35 5.53 -17.76 33.55
N LYS A 36 6.43 -18.26 32.69
CA LYS A 36 7.51 -17.45 32.11
C LYS A 36 6.99 -16.38 31.17
N VAL A 37 5.97 -16.67 30.36
CA VAL A 37 5.33 -15.68 29.49
C VAL A 37 4.64 -14.62 30.34
N ARG A 38 3.88 -15.04 31.36
CA ARG A 38 3.22 -14.14 32.31
C ARG A 38 4.20 -13.18 32.98
N GLN A 39 5.30 -13.71 33.52
CA GLN A 39 6.33 -12.90 34.17
C GLN A 39 6.94 -11.88 33.20
N LYS A 40 7.25 -12.29 31.96
CA LYS A 40 7.77 -11.38 30.94
C LYS A 40 6.80 -10.25 30.60
N VAL A 41 5.51 -10.55 30.52
CA VAL A 41 4.48 -9.53 30.25
C VAL A 41 4.38 -8.55 31.43
N GLN A 42 4.43 -9.06 32.66
CA GLN A 42 4.35 -8.23 33.87
C GLN A 42 5.59 -7.35 34.08
N ASP A 43 6.76 -7.83 33.67
CA ASP A 43 8.01 -7.07 33.74
C ASP A 43 8.17 -6.08 32.57
N ALA A 44 7.35 -6.18 31.52
CA ALA A 44 7.45 -5.35 30.34
C ALA A 44 6.85 -3.95 30.56
N GLN A 45 7.53 -2.93 30.02
CA GLN A 45 7.01 -1.56 30.00
C GLN A 45 6.19 -1.26 28.75
N ILE A 46 6.45 -1.98 27.67
CA ILE A 46 5.76 -1.84 26.38
C ILE A 46 5.42 -3.24 25.87
N ILE A 47 4.16 -3.43 25.50
CA ILE A 47 3.63 -4.68 24.95
C ILE A 47 3.14 -4.40 23.53
N ALA A 48 3.72 -5.08 22.54
CA ALA A 48 3.26 -5.02 21.15
C ALA A 48 2.54 -6.33 20.80
N ALA A 49 1.34 -6.23 20.21
CA ALA A 49 0.52 -7.38 19.86
C ALA A 49 -0.27 -7.15 18.56
N ASN A 50 -0.53 -8.23 17.83
CA ASN A 50 -1.38 -8.18 16.63
C ASN A 50 -2.85 -8.40 17.01
N ILE A 51 -3.68 -7.40 16.72
CA ILE A 51 -5.11 -7.40 17.04
C ILE A 51 -5.91 -8.53 16.39
N HIS A 52 -5.50 -9.05 15.23
CA HIS A 52 -6.15 -10.20 14.60
C HIS A 52 -5.96 -11.51 15.38
N LYS A 53 -4.92 -11.59 16.21
CA LYS A 53 -4.68 -12.71 17.13
C LYS A 53 -5.25 -12.46 18.52
N LEU A 54 -5.63 -11.22 18.82
CA LEU A 54 -6.36 -10.81 20.03
C LEU A 54 -7.86 -10.73 19.76
N ASP A 55 -8.45 -11.89 19.43
CA ASP A 55 -9.90 -12.02 19.55
C ASP A 55 -10.36 -11.78 21.00
N SER A 56 -11.66 -11.62 21.23
CA SER A 56 -12.19 -11.29 22.56
C SER A 56 -11.74 -12.27 23.65
N ALA A 57 -11.60 -13.55 23.33
CA ALA A 57 -11.24 -14.59 24.30
C ALA A 57 -9.74 -14.54 24.64
N ASN A 58 -8.88 -14.39 23.63
CA ASN A 58 -7.44 -14.25 23.82
C ASN A 58 -7.10 -12.90 24.48
N MET A 59 -7.86 -11.86 24.17
CA MET A 59 -7.79 -10.57 24.84
C MET A 59 -8.16 -10.72 26.32
N GLU A 60 -9.32 -11.31 26.65
CA GLU A 60 -9.70 -11.55 28.05
C GLU A 60 -8.65 -12.34 28.80
N ARG A 61 -8.10 -13.39 28.20
CA ARG A 61 -7.03 -14.19 28.82
C ARG A 61 -5.76 -13.37 29.06
N LEU A 62 -5.29 -12.61 28.08
CA LEU A 62 -4.13 -11.74 28.24
C LEU A 62 -4.34 -10.73 29.38
N LEU A 63 -5.51 -10.09 29.39
CA LEU A 63 -5.84 -9.05 30.35
C LEU A 63 -6.01 -9.62 31.76
N LEU A 64 -6.76 -10.72 31.93
CA LEU A 64 -7.04 -11.31 33.24
C LEU A 64 -5.84 -12.10 33.81
N ASP A 65 -5.13 -12.85 32.97
CA ASP A 65 -4.05 -13.71 33.46
C ASP A 65 -2.73 -12.96 33.55
N CYS A 66 -2.39 -12.18 32.52
CA CYS A 66 -1.07 -11.55 32.43
C CYS A 66 -1.05 -10.15 33.03
N ILE A 67 -2.12 -9.37 32.88
CA ILE A 67 -2.17 -7.96 33.31
C ILE A 67 -3.36 -7.71 34.26
N PRO A 68 -3.52 -8.47 35.36
CA PRO A 68 -4.74 -8.48 36.17
C PRO A 68 -5.06 -7.15 36.86
N ALA A 69 -4.07 -6.24 36.96
CA ALA A 69 -4.21 -4.92 37.56
C ALA A 69 -4.55 -3.89 36.46
N PRO A 70 -5.81 -3.40 36.38
CA PRO A 70 -6.21 -2.47 35.32
C PRO A 70 -5.39 -1.17 35.30
N GLU A 71 -4.93 -0.72 36.45
CA GLU A 71 -4.07 0.45 36.61
C GLU A 71 -2.66 0.28 36.01
N ALA A 72 -2.25 -0.95 35.69
CA ALA A 72 -0.95 -1.23 35.07
C ALA A 72 -0.88 -0.74 33.61
N VAL A 73 -2.02 -0.51 32.95
CA VAL A 73 -2.07 -0.03 31.56
C VAL A 73 -2.65 1.36 31.52
N SER A 74 -1.79 2.34 31.25
CA SER A 74 -2.20 3.75 31.14
C SER A 74 -2.67 4.12 29.74
N VAL A 75 -2.05 3.55 28.70
CA VAL A 75 -2.27 3.93 27.29
C VAL A 75 -2.27 2.68 26.42
N VAL A 76 -3.20 2.63 25.47
CA VAL A 76 -3.19 1.69 24.35
C VAL A 76 -3.07 2.47 23.07
N VAL A 77 -2.05 2.15 22.28
CA VAL A 77 -1.82 2.73 20.95
C VAL A 77 -2.31 1.74 19.90
N VAL A 78 -3.22 2.20 19.04
CA VAL A 78 -3.77 1.42 17.93
C VAL A 78 -3.19 1.97 16.64
N ASP A 79 -2.30 1.21 16.02
CA ASP A 79 -1.79 1.51 14.68
C ASP A 79 -2.77 1.06 13.59
N GLU A 80 -2.67 1.65 12.40
CA GLU A 80 -3.59 1.44 11.27
C GLU A 80 -5.07 1.52 11.68
N ALA A 81 -5.38 2.51 12.52
CA ALA A 81 -6.67 2.61 13.21
C ALA A 81 -7.88 2.71 12.28
N HIS A 82 -7.70 2.96 10.98
CA HIS A 82 -8.76 2.89 9.98
C HIS A 82 -9.43 1.50 9.89
N HIS A 83 -8.80 0.45 10.43
CA HIS A 83 -9.40 -0.87 10.58
C HIS A 83 -10.28 -1.03 11.83
N ALA A 84 -10.21 -0.11 12.80
CA ALA A 84 -10.89 -0.21 14.10
C ALA A 84 -12.42 -0.23 14.02
N MET A 85 -12.99 0.14 12.88
CA MET A 85 -14.43 0.03 12.62
C MET A 85 -14.91 -1.39 12.32
N ALA A 86 -13.99 -2.34 12.10
CA ALA A 86 -14.36 -3.75 11.93
C ALA A 86 -15.05 -4.28 13.21
N PRO A 87 -16.13 -5.06 13.11
CA PRO A 87 -16.87 -5.56 14.29
C PRO A 87 -15.99 -6.29 15.30
N THR A 88 -14.99 -7.04 14.83
CA THR A 88 -14.03 -7.76 15.68
C THR A 88 -13.14 -6.81 16.47
N TRP A 89 -12.62 -5.74 15.84
CA TRP A 89 -11.82 -4.73 16.52
C TRP A 89 -12.65 -3.95 17.54
N GLN A 90 -13.86 -3.54 17.15
CA GLN A 90 -14.78 -2.88 18.07
C GLN A 90 -15.08 -3.76 19.29
N GLN A 91 -15.23 -5.07 19.11
CA GLN A 91 -15.44 -5.99 20.22
C GLN A 91 -14.20 -6.08 21.13
N SER A 92 -12.99 -6.26 20.57
CA SER A 92 -11.76 -6.30 21.36
C SER A 92 -11.52 -4.99 22.12
N LEU A 93 -11.79 -3.84 21.49
CA LEU A 93 -11.71 -2.52 22.13
C LEU A 93 -12.76 -2.33 23.23
N ARG A 94 -13.98 -2.87 23.08
CA ARG A 94 -14.99 -2.89 24.13
C ARG A 94 -14.54 -3.75 25.31
N THR A 95 -14.04 -4.97 25.06
CA THR A 95 -13.47 -5.85 26.10
C THR A 95 -12.36 -5.14 26.86
N LEU A 96 -11.45 -4.48 26.16
CA LEU A 96 -10.38 -3.68 26.78
C LEU A 96 -10.96 -2.56 27.67
N LYS A 97 -11.86 -1.72 27.15
CA LYS A 97 -12.44 -0.61 27.92
C LYS A 97 -13.26 -1.08 29.12
N THR A 98 -13.91 -2.23 29.05
CA THR A 98 -14.65 -2.82 30.17
C THR A 98 -13.72 -3.26 31.29
N ASN A 99 -12.59 -3.89 30.96
CA ASN A 99 -11.62 -4.36 31.96
C ASN A 99 -10.71 -3.22 32.46
N TYR A 100 -10.45 -2.19 31.64
CA TYR A 100 -9.55 -1.07 31.91
C TYR A 100 -10.27 0.26 31.70
N PRO A 101 -11.22 0.63 32.58
CA PRO A 101 -12.07 1.80 32.37
C PRO A 101 -11.31 3.14 32.35
N ALA A 102 -10.11 3.20 32.95
CA ALA A 102 -9.27 4.40 32.97
C ALA A 102 -8.28 4.50 31.79
N VAL A 103 -8.22 3.49 30.91
CA VAL A 103 -7.22 3.44 29.83
C VAL A 103 -7.49 4.52 28.79
N LYS A 104 -6.42 5.18 28.34
CA LYS A 104 -6.49 6.09 27.20
C LYS A 104 -6.17 5.32 25.92
N VAL A 105 -7.03 5.45 24.91
CA VAL A 105 -6.80 4.85 23.59
C VAL A 105 -6.35 5.95 22.63
N VAL A 106 -5.18 5.76 22.03
CA VAL A 106 -4.60 6.66 21.02
C VAL A 106 -4.64 5.94 19.69
N TYR A 107 -5.36 6.51 18.72
CA TYR A 107 -5.45 5.98 17.37
C TYR A 107 -4.41 6.67 16.48
N MET A 108 -3.64 5.87 15.75
CA MET A 108 -2.70 6.32 14.73
C MET A 108 -3.16 5.78 13.39
N THR A 109 -3.28 6.65 12.39
CA THR A 109 -3.66 6.25 11.03
C THR A 109 -3.14 7.26 10.02
N ALA A 110 -2.67 6.76 8.88
CA ALA A 110 -2.38 7.58 7.70
C ALA A 110 -3.63 7.82 6.83
N THR A 111 -4.72 7.09 7.08
CA THR A 111 -5.97 7.18 6.31
C THR A 111 -7.15 7.30 7.26
N PRO A 112 -7.49 8.51 7.75
CA PRO A 112 -8.59 8.68 8.68
C PRO A 112 -9.96 8.39 8.05
N PHE A 113 -10.07 8.47 6.72
CA PHE A 113 -11.29 8.22 5.97
C PHE A 113 -11.25 6.84 5.30
N ARG A 114 -12.25 5.99 5.56
CA ARG A 114 -12.53 4.82 4.72
C ARG A 114 -13.45 5.24 3.57
N GLY A 115 -13.39 4.51 2.46
CA GLY A 115 -14.29 4.71 1.31
C GLY A 115 -15.79 4.45 1.58
N ASP A 116 -16.17 4.18 2.82
CA ASP A 116 -17.55 4.02 3.31
C ASP A 116 -18.03 5.21 4.19
N ASP A 117 -17.28 6.33 4.22
CA ASP A 117 -17.59 7.57 4.95
C ASP A 117 -17.79 7.38 6.48
N GLN A 118 -17.36 6.25 7.05
CA GLN A 118 -17.41 6.04 8.49
C GLN A 118 -16.16 6.60 9.16
N GLU A 119 -16.34 7.67 9.92
CA GLU A 119 -15.30 8.25 10.77
C GLU A 119 -15.01 7.36 11.98
N LEU A 120 -13.76 7.40 12.44
CA LEU A 120 -13.41 6.82 13.73
C LEU A 120 -14.11 7.58 14.84
N ASP A 121 -14.73 6.86 15.78
CA ASP A 121 -15.29 7.44 17.01
C ASP A 121 -14.16 7.84 17.97
N ALA A 122 -13.47 8.92 17.61
CA ALA A 122 -12.32 9.49 18.30
C ALA A 122 -12.19 10.98 18.00
N THR A 123 -11.63 11.73 18.94
CA THR A 123 -11.29 13.14 18.73
C THR A 123 -9.93 13.25 18.05
N GLU A 124 -9.84 13.92 16.90
CA GLU A 124 -8.56 14.27 16.27
C GLU A 124 -7.81 15.26 17.18
N VAL A 125 -6.69 14.82 17.75
CA VAL A 125 -5.85 15.66 18.63
C VAL A 125 -4.66 16.27 17.89
N TYR A 126 -4.26 15.68 16.77
CA TYR A 126 -3.13 16.12 15.96
C TYR A 126 -3.23 15.56 14.55
N ARG A 127 -2.90 16.37 13.56
CA ARG A 127 -2.76 15.99 12.14
C ARG A 127 -1.47 16.59 11.60
N PHE A 128 -0.68 15.75 10.95
CA PHE A 128 0.49 16.19 10.19
C PHE A 128 0.22 15.93 8.71
N ALA A 129 -0.11 17.00 7.97
CA ALA A 129 -0.51 16.90 6.57
C ALA A 129 0.65 16.41 5.70
N LEU A 130 0.36 15.59 4.69
CA LEU A 130 1.36 15.11 3.75
C LEU A 130 2.05 16.25 2.99
N ARG A 131 1.34 17.35 2.66
CA ARG A 131 1.99 18.56 2.12
C ARG A 131 3.16 19.01 3.00
N ASP A 132 2.94 19.08 4.30
CA ASP A 132 3.96 19.58 5.23
C ASP A 132 5.10 18.55 5.38
N ALA A 133 4.78 17.25 5.31
CA ALA A 133 5.78 16.18 5.22
C ALA A 133 6.64 16.27 3.94
N MET A 134 6.05 16.62 2.80
CA MET A 134 6.76 16.84 1.53
C MET A 134 7.64 18.09 1.59
N ARG A 135 7.15 19.19 2.16
CA ARG A 135 7.92 20.43 2.39
C ARG A 135 9.12 20.20 3.28
N ALA A 136 8.93 19.43 4.36
CA ALA A 136 9.98 19.05 5.28
C ALA A 136 10.92 17.96 4.73
N GLN A 137 10.64 17.44 3.52
CA GLN A 137 11.39 16.36 2.87
C GLN A 137 11.46 15.08 3.70
N TYR A 138 10.48 14.86 4.59
CA TYR A 138 10.34 13.59 5.33
C TYR A 138 9.91 12.46 4.40
N VAL A 139 9.14 12.80 3.36
CA VAL A 139 8.65 11.90 2.31
C VAL A 139 9.00 12.45 0.93
N LYS A 140 8.89 11.59 -0.10
CA LYS A 140 8.98 11.99 -1.49
C LYS A 140 7.86 12.96 -1.87
N THR A 141 8.14 13.89 -2.78
CA THR A 141 7.07 14.53 -3.56
C THR A 141 6.47 13.53 -4.53
N ILE A 142 5.23 13.73 -4.98
CA ILE A 142 4.58 12.81 -5.91
C ILE A 142 3.91 13.55 -7.06
N SER A 143 3.81 12.90 -8.21
CA SER A 143 3.03 13.38 -9.34
C SER A 143 2.26 12.24 -9.97
N PHE A 144 1.08 12.55 -10.49
CA PHE A 144 0.26 11.61 -11.23
C PHE A 144 0.34 11.89 -12.73
N TYR A 145 0.58 10.84 -13.50
CA TYR A 145 0.73 10.85 -14.95
C TYR A 145 -0.42 10.06 -15.54
N GLU A 146 -1.39 10.76 -16.09
CA GLU A 146 -2.56 10.15 -16.73
C GLU A 146 -2.32 10.02 -18.23
N VAL A 147 -2.31 8.78 -18.71
CA VAL A 147 -2.17 8.44 -20.13
C VAL A 147 -3.53 8.45 -20.82
N TYR A 148 -3.57 9.07 -22.00
CA TYR A 148 -4.75 9.26 -22.84
C TYR A 148 -4.61 8.48 -24.14
N CYS A 149 -5.57 7.61 -24.43
CA CYS A 149 -5.66 6.97 -25.72
C CYS A 149 -6.50 7.82 -26.69
N ALA A 150 -5.93 8.14 -27.85
CA ALA A 150 -6.64 8.85 -28.91
C ALA A 150 -7.73 8.00 -29.58
N SER A 151 -7.67 6.67 -29.46
CA SER A 151 -8.59 5.70 -30.06
C SER A 151 -8.81 4.57 -29.08
N ALA A 152 -9.66 4.77 -28.08
CA ALA A 152 -9.88 3.75 -27.07
C ALA A 152 -10.65 2.56 -27.68
N CYS A 153 -9.89 1.54 -28.05
CA CYS A 153 -10.38 0.26 -28.47
C CYS A 153 -10.33 -0.69 -27.27
N PHE A 154 -11.45 -1.30 -26.89
CA PHE A 154 -11.43 -2.37 -25.89
C PHE A 154 -12.10 -3.65 -26.37
N THR A 155 -11.57 -4.78 -25.92
CA THR A 155 -12.02 -6.13 -26.24
C THR A 155 -12.80 -6.72 -25.08
N ARG A 156 -14.11 -6.95 -25.27
CA ARG A 156 -14.96 -7.61 -24.25
C ARG A 156 -15.27 -9.04 -24.61
N LYS A 157 -14.97 -9.99 -23.71
CA LYS A 157 -15.46 -11.38 -23.78
C LYS A 157 -16.92 -11.42 -23.34
N MET A 158 -17.81 -11.85 -24.23
CA MET A 158 -19.24 -11.93 -23.94
C MET A 158 -19.59 -13.33 -23.42
N PRO A 159 -20.28 -13.48 -22.27
CA PRO A 159 -20.59 -14.80 -21.69
C PRO A 159 -21.35 -15.74 -22.64
N SER A 160 -22.15 -15.18 -23.55
CA SER A 160 -23.00 -15.91 -24.48
C SER A 160 -22.41 -16.11 -25.88
N LYS A 161 -21.19 -15.62 -26.17
CA LYS A 161 -20.58 -15.71 -27.50
C LYS A 161 -19.14 -16.18 -27.41
N ARG A 162 -18.74 -17.06 -28.36
CA ARG A 162 -17.37 -17.59 -28.50
C ARG A 162 -16.31 -16.55 -28.90
N PHE A 163 -16.69 -15.32 -29.21
CA PHE A 163 -15.81 -14.27 -29.73
C PHE A 163 -15.89 -13.00 -28.90
N ALA A 164 -14.76 -12.31 -28.76
CA ALA A 164 -14.68 -11.01 -28.14
C ALA A 164 -15.02 -9.90 -29.16
N ARG A 165 -15.62 -8.80 -28.70
CA ARG A 165 -15.96 -7.65 -29.56
C ARG A 165 -15.08 -6.46 -29.23
N GLN A 166 -14.51 -5.84 -30.25
CA GLN A 166 -13.77 -4.58 -30.16
C GLN A 166 -14.75 -3.40 -30.25
N TYR A 167 -14.60 -2.41 -29.37
CA TYR A 167 -15.40 -1.17 -29.36
C TYR A 167 -14.48 0.04 -29.46
N ASN A 168 -14.79 1.01 -30.32
CA ASN A 168 -14.03 2.25 -30.46
C ASN A 168 -14.80 3.42 -29.81
N LEU A 169 -14.18 4.16 -28.88
CA LEU A 169 -14.83 5.30 -28.23
C LEU A 169 -15.10 6.50 -29.14
N ASN A 170 -14.43 6.59 -30.28
CA ASN A 170 -14.56 7.72 -31.21
C ASN A 170 -15.64 7.49 -32.27
N THR A 171 -16.19 6.28 -32.39
CA THR A 171 -17.26 6.02 -33.36
C THR A 171 -18.61 6.27 -32.71
N HIS A 172 -19.51 6.93 -33.44
CA HIS A 172 -20.92 7.19 -33.08
C HIS A 172 -21.76 5.92 -32.81
N GLU A 173 -21.17 4.72 -32.74
CA GLU A 173 -21.85 3.46 -32.39
C GLU A 173 -22.16 3.34 -30.89
N ILE A 174 -21.64 4.24 -30.06
CA ILE A 174 -22.03 4.36 -28.66
C ILE A 174 -23.28 5.23 -28.61
N ASP A 175 -24.42 4.57 -28.82
CA ASP A 175 -25.76 5.09 -28.62
C ASP A 175 -25.81 5.93 -27.32
N SER A 176 -26.35 7.14 -27.40
CA SER A 176 -26.35 8.16 -26.33
C SER A 176 -26.99 7.70 -25.01
N ASN A 177 -27.63 6.53 -25.00
CA ASN A 177 -28.21 5.87 -23.83
C ASN A 177 -27.28 4.86 -23.12
N ARG A 178 -26.12 4.47 -23.69
CA ARG A 178 -25.13 3.67 -22.95
C ARG A 178 -24.29 4.61 -22.08
N SER A 179 -24.66 4.69 -20.81
CA SER A 179 -24.00 5.51 -19.80
C SER A 179 -22.47 5.36 -19.85
N ARG A 180 -21.73 6.46 -19.73
CA ARG A 180 -20.27 6.50 -19.48
C ARG A 180 -19.80 5.41 -18.49
N LYS A 181 -20.64 5.11 -17.49
CA LYS A 181 -20.50 4.01 -16.52
C LYS A 181 -20.28 2.63 -17.18
N TRP A 182 -21.09 2.26 -18.18
CA TRP A 182 -20.96 0.98 -18.89
C TRP A 182 -19.63 0.86 -19.65
N LEU A 183 -19.15 1.95 -20.23
CA LEU A 183 -17.85 1.99 -20.92
C LEU A 183 -16.69 1.85 -19.95
N LEU A 184 -16.77 2.55 -18.81
CA LEU A 184 -15.82 2.38 -17.72
C LEU A 184 -15.83 0.91 -17.28
N ASP A 185 -16.99 0.33 -17.01
CA ASP A 185 -17.09 -1.08 -16.57
C ASP A 185 -16.51 -2.06 -17.61
N CYS A 186 -16.64 -1.78 -18.91
CA CYS A 186 -15.98 -2.60 -19.94
C CYS A 186 -14.46 -2.38 -19.98
N ALA A 187 -13.99 -1.14 -19.83
CA ALA A 187 -12.56 -0.83 -19.77
C ALA A 187 -11.89 -1.45 -18.53
N LYS A 188 -12.64 -1.58 -17.42
CA LYS A 188 -12.22 -2.28 -16.20
C LYS A 188 -12.00 -3.79 -16.40
N GLU A 189 -12.62 -4.38 -17.42
CA GLU A 189 -12.53 -5.82 -17.73
C GLU A 189 -11.38 -6.16 -18.70
N THR A 190 -10.71 -5.16 -19.31
CA THR A 190 -9.64 -5.39 -20.29
C THR A 190 -8.24 -5.03 -19.77
N THR A 191 -7.21 -5.57 -20.44
CA THR A 191 -5.79 -5.21 -20.30
C THR A 191 -5.28 -4.42 -21.51
N ASP A 192 -6.14 -4.03 -22.45
CA ASP A 192 -5.75 -3.34 -23.70
C ASP A 192 -4.96 -2.03 -23.47
N TYR A 193 -5.10 -1.41 -22.30
CA TYR A 193 -4.41 -0.17 -21.92
C TYR A 193 -3.12 -0.42 -21.10
N ALA A 194 -2.82 -1.68 -20.77
CA ALA A 194 -1.70 -2.01 -19.92
C ALA A 194 -0.36 -1.63 -20.56
N GLU A 195 -0.20 -1.87 -21.85
CA GLU A 195 1.01 -1.53 -22.59
C GLU A 195 1.30 -0.02 -22.54
N GLU A 196 0.31 0.85 -22.76
CA GLU A 196 0.48 2.31 -22.72
C GLU A 196 0.89 2.80 -21.32
N VAL A 197 0.29 2.25 -20.27
CA VAL A 197 0.65 2.58 -18.88
C VAL A 197 2.03 2.07 -18.51
N ILE A 198 2.38 0.85 -18.93
CA ILE A 198 3.70 0.26 -18.68
C ILE A 198 4.77 1.05 -19.44
N ASP A 199 4.51 1.46 -20.68
CA ASP A 199 5.45 2.23 -21.49
C ASP A 199 5.80 3.57 -20.83
N GLU A 200 4.78 4.31 -20.36
CA GLU A 200 5.01 5.58 -19.65
C GLU A 200 5.65 5.35 -18.28
N ALA A 201 5.29 4.28 -17.55
CA ALA A 201 5.96 3.94 -16.29
C ALA A 201 7.45 3.63 -16.48
N LEU A 202 7.81 2.91 -17.55
CA LEU A 202 9.20 2.62 -17.90
C LEU A 202 9.94 3.89 -18.33
N HIS A 203 9.28 4.81 -19.03
CA HIS A 203 9.85 6.12 -19.37
C HIS A 203 10.12 6.95 -18.10
N GLN A 204 9.20 6.97 -17.13
CA GLN A 204 9.42 7.64 -15.84
C GLN A 204 10.55 6.99 -15.03
N LEU A 205 10.72 5.68 -15.14
CA LEU A 205 11.81 4.94 -14.51
C LEU A 205 13.16 5.28 -15.15
N GLU A 206 13.22 5.32 -16.48
CA GLU A 206 14.40 5.69 -17.26
C GLU A 206 14.87 7.11 -16.92
N ARG A 207 13.95 8.08 -16.88
CA ARG A 207 14.25 9.47 -16.53
C ARG A 207 14.94 9.59 -15.17
N ARG A 208 14.54 8.77 -14.20
CA ARG A 208 15.12 8.78 -12.84
C ARG A 208 16.47 8.07 -12.78
N ARG A 209 16.66 7.01 -13.56
CA ARG A 209 17.92 6.26 -13.63
C ARG A 209 19.01 7.00 -14.40
N LYS A 210 18.65 7.82 -15.40
CA LYS A 210 19.60 8.42 -16.34
C LYS A 210 20.76 9.17 -15.68
N ASP A 211 20.46 9.98 -14.67
CA ASP A 211 21.44 10.83 -13.99
C ASP A 211 21.56 10.49 -12.50
N SER A 212 21.13 9.28 -12.11
CA SER A 212 21.13 8.82 -10.71
C SER A 212 21.90 7.52 -10.54
N ARG A 213 22.54 7.39 -9.38
CA ARG A 213 23.16 6.13 -8.94
C ARG A 213 22.14 5.23 -8.22
N ILE A 214 20.95 5.74 -7.96
CA ILE A 214 19.87 4.98 -7.34
C ILE A 214 19.26 4.07 -8.40
N PRO A 215 19.11 2.76 -8.11
CA PRO A 215 18.62 1.81 -9.10
C PRO A 215 17.18 2.06 -9.51
N HIS A 216 16.36 2.68 -8.66
CA HIS A 216 14.93 2.95 -8.85
C HIS A 216 14.09 1.71 -9.23
N LYS A 217 12.97 1.49 -8.55
CA LYS A 217 12.12 0.31 -8.78
C LYS A 217 10.71 0.71 -9.17
N LEU A 218 10.10 -0.15 -10.00
CA LEU A 218 8.74 0.00 -10.50
C LEU A 218 7.82 -0.98 -9.77
N LEU A 219 6.76 -0.47 -9.15
CA LEU A 219 5.70 -1.29 -8.57
C LEU A 219 4.43 -1.16 -9.42
N ILE A 220 3.84 -2.28 -9.83
CA ILE A 220 2.65 -2.29 -10.70
C ILE A 220 1.49 -2.94 -9.95
N LYS A 221 0.39 -2.22 -9.79
CA LYS A 221 -0.86 -2.78 -9.24
C LYS A 221 -1.76 -3.22 -10.38
N ALA A 222 -2.03 -4.51 -10.47
CA ALA A 222 -2.91 -5.13 -11.45
C ALA A 222 -4.27 -5.48 -10.86
N ARG A 223 -5.31 -5.48 -11.69
CA ARG A 223 -6.64 -5.92 -11.26
C ARG A 223 -6.68 -7.41 -10.92
N PRO A 224 -7.59 -7.85 -10.04
CA PRO A 224 -7.91 -9.26 -9.88
C PRO A 224 -8.29 -9.92 -11.21
N GLY A 225 -7.76 -11.12 -11.44
CA GLY A 225 -7.98 -11.89 -12.67
C GLY A 225 -7.25 -11.38 -13.91
N ALA A 226 -6.30 -10.44 -13.78
CA ALA A 226 -5.35 -10.12 -14.83
C ALA A 226 -4.33 -11.25 -15.04
N ASP A 227 -3.83 -11.39 -16.26
CA ASP A 227 -2.71 -12.28 -16.57
C ASP A 227 -1.40 -11.61 -16.15
N LEU A 228 -0.88 -12.01 -14.98
CA LEU A 228 0.33 -11.41 -14.42
C LEU A 228 1.59 -11.80 -15.18
N ALA A 229 1.59 -12.95 -15.83
CA ALA A 229 2.72 -13.38 -16.64
C ALA A 229 2.79 -12.53 -17.91
N ASP A 230 1.65 -12.27 -18.55
CA ASP A 230 1.55 -11.37 -19.71
C ASP A 230 2.00 -9.93 -19.37
N ILE A 231 1.53 -9.38 -18.25
CA ILE A 231 1.96 -8.06 -17.76
C ILE A 231 3.47 -8.04 -17.49
N ALA A 232 4.00 -9.03 -16.77
CA ALA A 232 5.42 -9.10 -16.47
C ALA A 232 6.27 -9.22 -17.75
N ASN A 233 5.87 -10.08 -18.69
CA ASN A 233 6.53 -10.22 -19.99
C ASN A 233 6.52 -8.91 -20.79
N THR A 234 5.40 -8.17 -20.76
CA THR A 234 5.28 -6.86 -21.41
C THR A 234 6.27 -5.85 -20.81
N VAL A 235 6.40 -5.82 -19.48
CA VAL A 235 7.39 -4.98 -18.78
C VAL A 235 8.81 -5.33 -19.20
N GLU A 236 9.16 -6.61 -19.26
CA GLU A 236 10.51 -7.04 -19.65
C GLU A 236 10.79 -6.81 -21.14
N HIS A 237 9.78 -6.91 -22.00
CA HIS A 237 9.91 -6.65 -23.43
C HIS A 237 10.14 -5.17 -23.71
N LEU A 238 9.23 -4.30 -23.27
CA LEU A 238 9.35 -2.85 -23.44
C LEU A 238 10.58 -2.30 -22.70
N GLY A 239 10.91 -2.88 -21.54
CA GLY A 239 12.11 -2.55 -20.79
C GLY A 239 13.40 -2.90 -21.54
N ARG A 240 13.44 -4.04 -22.24
CA ARG A 240 14.61 -4.36 -23.08
C ARG A 240 14.81 -3.30 -24.16
N ASP A 241 13.75 -2.90 -24.85
CA ASP A 241 13.83 -1.94 -25.95
C ASP A 241 14.26 -0.55 -25.49
N LYS A 242 13.75 -0.07 -24.35
CA LYS A 242 14.11 1.25 -23.80
C LYS A 242 15.53 1.30 -23.22
N PHE A 243 15.99 0.24 -22.55
CA PHE A 243 17.26 0.26 -21.80
C PHE A 243 18.45 -0.37 -22.55
N MET A 244 18.38 -0.55 -23.88
CA MET A 244 19.45 -1.21 -24.66
C MET A 244 20.84 -0.54 -24.59
N GLY A 245 20.95 0.71 -24.14
CA GLY A 245 22.21 1.49 -24.13
C GLY A 245 22.73 1.92 -22.74
N GLY A 246 22.08 1.51 -21.65
CA GLY A 246 22.47 1.91 -20.29
C GLY A 246 23.27 0.84 -19.52
N ASP A 247 23.76 1.21 -18.32
CA ASP A 247 24.48 0.28 -17.43
C ASP A 247 23.60 -0.89 -16.95
N ILE A 248 22.27 -0.70 -16.91
CA ILE A 248 21.28 -1.73 -16.59
C ILE A 248 20.66 -2.25 -17.89
N LYS A 249 21.00 -3.48 -18.28
CA LYS A 249 20.39 -4.15 -19.44
C LYS A 249 18.95 -4.59 -19.13
N GLY A 250 17.99 -3.74 -19.47
CA GLY A 250 16.56 -4.06 -19.40
C GLY A 250 15.95 -4.00 -18.00
N VAL A 251 14.70 -4.41 -17.90
CA VAL A 251 13.92 -4.45 -16.66
C VAL A 251 13.56 -5.90 -16.37
N ARG A 252 13.98 -6.43 -15.22
CA ARG A 252 13.59 -7.76 -14.74
C ARG A 252 12.34 -7.61 -13.90
N CYS A 253 11.30 -8.37 -14.23
CA CYS A 253 10.00 -8.26 -13.61
C CYS A 253 9.57 -9.59 -12.99
N SER A 254 8.94 -9.52 -11.82
CA SER A 254 8.22 -10.66 -11.25
C SER A 254 6.82 -10.23 -10.82
N PHE A 255 6.04 -11.17 -10.29
CA PHE A 255 4.69 -10.88 -9.81
C PHE A 255 4.36 -11.64 -8.53
N ILE A 256 3.45 -11.08 -7.73
CA ILE A 256 2.93 -11.71 -6.51
C ILE A 256 1.40 -11.74 -6.56
N GLN A 257 0.85 -12.95 -6.40
CA GLN A 257 -0.57 -13.18 -6.23
C GLN A 257 -0.83 -13.78 -4.85
N SER A 258 -1.46 -13.00 -3.95
CA SER A 258 -1.68 -13.42 -2.55
C SER A 258 -2.54 -14.67 -2.39
N ALA A 259 -3.35 -15.03 -3.38
CA ALA A 259 -4.28 -16.17 -3.30
C ALA A 259 -3.68 -17.52 -3.79
N ASN A 260 -2.70 -17.49 -4.69
CA ASN A 260 -2.26 -18.68 -5.44
C ASN A 260 -0.77 -19.03 -5.25
N LEU A 261 0.00 -18.16 -4.59
CA LEU A 261 1.42 -18.40 -4.30
C LEU A 261 1.60 -18.85 -2.85
N GLY A 262 2.37 -19.92 -2.65
CA GLY A 262 2.78 -20.37 -1.32
C GLY A 262 3.52 -19.26 -0.56
N GLU A 263 3.42 -19.25 0.77
CA GLU A 263 4.06 -18.22 1.62
C GLU A 263 5.57 -18.09 1.37
N GLY A 264 6.27 -19.22 1.22
CA GLY A 264 7.70 -19.22 0.93
C GLY A 264 8.04 -18.55 -0.40
N GLU A 265 7.25 -18.80 -1.45
CA GLU A 265 7.47 -18.20 -2.77
C GLU A 265 7.14 -16.71 -2.79
N ARG A 266 6.08 -16.28 -2.08
CA ARG A 266 5.77 -14.86 -1.92
C ARG A 266 6.91 -14.12 -1.23
N ARG A 267 7.46 -14.72 -0.18
CA ARG A 267 8.60 -14.16 0.55
C ARG A 267 9.84 -14.08 -0.32
N ASP A 268 10.21 -15.16 -1.01
CA ASP A 268 11.36 -15.17 -1.94
C ASP A 268 11.25 -14.05 -2.98
N ARG A 269 10.13 -13.96 -3.71
CA ARG A 269 9.93 -12.92 -4.73
C ARG A 269 9.97 -11.50 -4.14
N THR A 270 9.48 -11.33 -2.91
CA THR A 270 9.53 -10.06 -2.19
C THR A 270 10.97 -9.69 -1.84
N ASP A 271 11.72 -10.63 -1.24
CA ASP A 271 13.11 -10.43 -0.82
C ASP A 271 13.99 -10.08 -2.03
N ARG A 272 13.79 -10.75 -3.17
CA ARG A 272 14.46 -10.45 -4.44
C ARG A 272 14.12 -9.06 -5.00
N PHE A 273 12.89 -8.58 -4.77
CA PHE A 273 12.49 -7.22 -5.14
C PHE A 273 12.98 -6.17 -4.15
N VAL A 274 13.18 -6.50 -2.88
CA VAL A 274 13.73 -5.57 -1.88
C VAL A 274 15.26 -5.53 -1.94
N SER A 275 15.90 -6.60 -2.41
CA SER A 275 17.35 -6.74 -2.51
C SER A 275 18.04 -5.51 -3.09
N GLN A 276 19.11 -5.11 -2.38
CA GLN A 276 20.03 -4.03 -2.74
C GLN A 276 21.41 -4.55 -3.18
N ASP A 277 21.51 -5.84 -3.55
CA ASP A 277 22.75 -6.42 -4.06
C ASP A 277 23.17 -5.76 -5.38
N ARG A 278 24.45 -5.93 -5.75
CA ARG A 278 25.12 -5.17 -6.83
C ARG A 278 24.32 -5.00 -8.13
N ASP A 279 23.55 -6.01 -8.54
CA ASP A 279 22.79 -5.98 -9.79
C ASP A 279 21.28 -5.75 -9.60
N HIS A 280 20.78 -5.68 -8.36
CA HIS A 280 19.35 -5.63 -8.01
C HIS A 280 18.51 -6.68 -8.74
N GLU A 281 18.29 -7.85 -8.12
CA GLU A 281 17.68 -9.01 -8.81
C GLU A 281 16.38 -8.72 -9.55
N LEU A 282 15.49 -7.90 -8.98
CA LEU A 282 14.27 -7.44 -9.64
C LEU A 282 14.19 -5.91 -9.67
N HIS A 283 13.80 -5.40 -10.84
CA HIS A 283 13.59 -3.98 -11.11
C HIS A 283 12.11 -3.59 -11.06
N ALA A 284 11.23 -4.54 -11.39
CA ALA A 284 9.79 -4.35 -11.39
C ALA A 284 9.06 -5.49 -10.67
N LEU A 285 7.92 -5.18 -10.04
CA LEU A 285 7.06 -6.16 -9.37
C LEU A 285 5.58 -5.85 -9.65
N VAL A 286 4.84 -6.87 -10.10
CA VAL A 286 3.38 -6.78 -10.33
C VAL A 286 2.62 -7.41 -9.17
N ILE A 287 1.61 -6.73 -8.64
CA ILE A 287 0.80 -7.19 -7.50
C ILE A 287 -0.70 -7.08 -7.80
N ILE A 288 -1.51 -8.06 -7.39
CA ILE A 288 -2.99 -7.97 -7.52
C ILE A 288 -3.65 -7.36 -6.28
N ASN A 289 -3.13 -7.70 -5.11
CA ASN A 289 -3.63 -7.20 -3.82
C ASN A 289 -2.53 -6.41 -3.13
N MET A 290 -2.85 -5.82 -1.97
CA MET A 290 -1.85 -5.19 -1.13
C MET A 290 -0.75 -6.20 -0.79
N LEU A 291 0.50 -5.77 -0.93
CA LEU A 291 1.61 -6.46 -0.30
C LEU A 291 1.34 -6.47 1.22
N THR A 292 1.65 -7.58 1.86
CA THR A 292 1.41 -7.77 3.30
C THR A 292 2.06 -6.64 4.11
N GLU A 293 1.48 -6.35 5.28
CA GLU A 293 2.12 -5.52 6.29
C GLU A 293 3.58 -5.98 6.49
N GLY A 294 4.52 -5.02 6.49
CA GLY A 294 5.96 -5.29 6.58
C GLY A 294 6.75 -5.21 5.26
N PHE A 295 6.11 -5.05 4.10
CA PHE A 295 6.83 -4.77 2.85
C PHE A 295 7.46 -3.37 2.86
N ASP A 296 8.79 -3.29 3.03
CA ASP A 296 9.54 -2.04 3.04
C ASP A 296 10.56 -1.94 1.89
N CYS A 297 10.42 -0.89 1.08
CA CYS A 297 11.30 -0.63 -0.06
C CYS A 297 11.22 0.85 -0.41
N ASN A 298 12.24 1.62 -0.01
CA ASN A 298 12.38 3.04 -0.32
C ASN A 298 12.82 3.30 -1.77
N LEU A 299 13.35 2.29 -2.46
CA LEU A 299 13.81 2.38 -3.85
C LEU A 299 12.66 2.44 -4.86
N ILE A 300 11.41 2.23 -4.44
CA ILE A 300 10.24 2.42 -5.30
C ILE A 300 10.08 3.91 -5.59
N SER A 301 10.18 4.27 -6.87
CA SER A 301 10.05 5.65 -7.34
C SER A 301 9.05 5.80 -8.48
N VAL A 302 8.61 4.69 -9.05
CA VAL A 302 7.52 4.65 -10.03
C VAL A 302 6.49 3.61 -9.62
N CYS A 303 5.23 4.00 -9.69
CA CYS A 303 4.08 3.16 -9.45
C CYS A 303 3.16 3.18 -10.68
N ALA A 304 2.75 2.03 -11.19
CA ALA A 304 1.82 1.93 -12.32
C ALA A 304 0.49 1.29 -11.90
N LEU A 305 -0.62 1.85 -12.37
CA LEU A 305 -1.97 1.47 -11.97
C LEU A 305 -2.74 0.82 -13.13
N LEU A 306 -2.71 -0.52 -13.16
CA LEU A 306 -3.50 -1.38 -14.05
C LEU A 306 -4.77 -1.93 -13.38
N ASP A 307 -5.11 -1.37 -12.22
CA ASP A 307 -6.31 -1.68 -11.46
C ASP A 307 -7.22 -0.45 -11.43
N PRO A 308 -8.47 -0.55 -11.92
CA PRO A 308 -9.45 0.54 -11.79
C PRO A 308 -9.94 0.78 -10.36
N MET A 309 -9.54 -0.05 -9.40
CA MET A 309 -9.72 0.09 -7.95
C MET A 309 -11.15 0.08 -7.38
N GLY A 310 -12.19 0.05 -8.22
CA GLY A 310 -13.57 -0.25 -7.82
C GLY A 310 -14.13 0.59 -6.65
N ASP A 311 -15.09 0.02 -5.92
CA ASP A 311 -15.86 0.73 -4.87
C ASP A 311 -15.03 1.09 -3.63
N ARG A 312 -13.91 0.40 -3.37
CA ARG A 312 -12.95 0.72 -2.29
C ARG A 312 -11.74 1.50 -2.82
N GLY A 313 -11.94 2.25 -3.90
CA GLY A 313 -10.86 2.80 -4.71
C GLY A 313 -9.92 3.74 -3.98
N LEU A 314 -10.46 4.65 -3.15
CA LEU A 314 -9.65 5.66 -2.47
C LEU A 314 -8.70 5.05 -1.43
N GLY A 315 -9.18 4.18 -0.54
CA GLY A 315 -8.31 3.55 0.46
C GLY A 315 -7.20 2.70 -0.17
N ASN A 316 -7.54 1.93 -1.21
CA ASN A 316 -6.54 1.16 -1.97
C ASN A 316 -5.52 2.07 -2.68
N PHE A 317 -5.98 3.20 -3.22
CA PHE A 317 -5.13 4.19 -3.86
C PHE A 317 -4.17 4.82 -2.85
N THR A 318 -4.67 5.29 -1.70
CA THR A 318 -3.86 5.94 -0.67
C THR A 318 -2.81 4.99 -0.08
N GLN A 319 -3.18 3.75 0.26
CA GLN A 319 -2.21 2.78 0.76
C GLN A 319 -1.14 2.45 -0.29
N PHE A 320 -1.51 2.38 -1.57
CA PHE A 320 -0.55 2.16 -2.65
C PHE A 320 0.36 3.37 -2.88
N ALA A 321 -0.19 4.59 -2.84
CA ALA A 321 0.57 5.84 -2.87
C ALA A 321 1.55 5.96 -1.69
N GLY A 322 1.15 5.50 -0.50
CA GLY A 322 2.01 5.44 0.69
C GLY A 322 3.29 4.63 0.48
N ARG A 323 3.27 3.60 -0.38
CA ARG A 323 4.48 2.83 -0.72
C ARG A 323 5.47 3.62 -1.58
N LEU A 324 4.99 4.59 -2.36
CA LEU A 324 5.79 5.47 -3.20
C LEU A 324 6.44 6.60 -2.41
N LEU A 325 5.84 7.02 -1.29
CA LEU A 325 6.24 8.19 -0.51
C LEU A 325 7.54 8.03 0.29
N ARG A 326 8.06 6.81 0.45
CA ARG A 326 9.26 6.56 1.26
C ARG A 326 10.47 7.30 0.71
N SER A 327 11.06 8.19 1.51
CA SER A 327 12.23 8.97 1.09
C SER A 327 13.49 8.10 0.95
N ILE A 328 14.38 8.53 0.06
CA ILE A 328 15.70 7.94 -0.18
C ILE A 328 16.71 8.91 0.43
N PRO A 329 17.36 8.55 1.56
CA PRO A 329 18.20 9.49 2.33
C PRO A 329 19.31 10.17 1.52
N ASP A 330 19.97 9.43 0.63
CA ASP A 330 21.07 9.93 -0.20
C ASP A 330 20.64 10.27 -1.64
N GLY A 331 19.33 10.42 -1.87
CA GLY A 331 18.75 10.70 -3.17
C GLY A 331 18.73 12.20 -3.52
N THR A 332 18.92 12.52 -4.79
CA THR A 332 18.64 13.84 -5.35
C THR A 332 17.15 14.20 -5.23
N PRO A 333 16.76 15.47 -5.46
CA PRO A 333 15.34 15.84 -5.52
C PRO A 333 14.54 15.01 -6.54
N LEU A 334 15.15 14.62 -7.66
CA LEU A 334 14.49 13.77 -8.66
C LEU A 334 14.33 12.32 -8.16
N ASP A 335 15.30 11.81 -7.39
CA ASP A 335 15.19 10.48 -6.77
C ASP A 335 14.06 10.44 -5.74
N ASN A 336 13.89 11.55 -5.03
CA ASN A 336 12.83 11.79 -4.05
C ASN A 336 11.55 12.38 -4.67
N HIS A 337 11.34 12.18 -5.98
CA HIS A 337 10.09 12.51 -6.66
C HIS A 337 9.45 11.21 -7.18
N GLY A 338 8.36 10.78 -6.55
CA GLY A 338 7.58 9.62 -6.98
C GLY A 338 6.70 9.90 -8.20
N ALA A 339 6.69 9.01 -9.19
CA ALA A 339 5.76 9.04 -10.30
C ALA A 339 4.70 7.96 -10.16
N MET A 340 3.43 8.35 -10.19
CA MET A 340 2.31 7.43 -10.29
C MET A 340 1.70 7.53 -11.69
N VAL A 341 1.60 6.41 -12.40
CA VAL A 341 1.11 6.36 -13.78
C VAL A 341 -0.22 5.62 -13.82
N GLY A 342 -1.20 6.21 -14.47
CA GLY A 342 -2.53 5.65 -14.65
C GLY A 342 -3.08 5.91 -16.05
N HIS A 343 -4.30 5.43 -16.29
CA HIS A 343 -4.95 5.61 -17.59
C HIS A 343 -6.34 6.24 -17.42
N GLN A 344 -6.72 7.12 -18.34
CA GLN A 344 -8.00 7.82 -18.30
C GLN A 344 -9.20 6.86 -18.20
N MET A 345 -9.11 5.71 -18.86
CA MET A 345 -10.18 4.71 -18.86
C MET A 345 -10.39 3.98 -17.53
N TYR A 346 -9.42 4.05 -16.63
CA TYR A 346 -9.55 3.54 -15.26
C TYR A 346 -10.11 4.58 -14.29
N ASP A 347 -10.32 5.83 -14.74
CA ASP A 347 -10.90 6.93 -13.96
C ASP A 347 -10.15 7.18 -12.64
N GLN A 348 -8.83 6.96 -12.64
CA GLN A 348 -7.99 7.04 -11.44
C GLN A 348 -7.65 8.49 -11.05
N ALA A 349 -7.77 9.44 -11.98
CA ALA A 349 -7.56 10.86 -11.71
C ALA A 349 -8.49 11.40 -10.62
N GLN A 350 -9.68 10.81 -10.45
CA GLN A 350 -10.58 11.18 -9.35
C GLN A 350 -10.02 10.78 -7.97
N PHE A 351 -9.35 9.63 -7.87
CA PHE A 351 -8.73 9.18 -6.63
C PHE A 351 -7.52 10.04 -6.29
N TRP A 352 -6.72 10.38 -7.31
CA TRP A 352 -5.65 11.36 -7.17
C TRP A 352 -6.17 12.71 -6.67
N ALA A 353 -7.22 13.26 -7.28
CA ALA A 353 -7.80 14.55 -6.90
C ALA A 353 -8.33 14.56 -5.46
N LYS A 354 -8.97 13.46 -5.03
CA LYS A 354 -9.39 13.31 -3.62
C LYS A 354 -8.18 13.20 -2.69
N TYR A 355 -7.22 12.37 -3.05
CA TYR A 355 -6.02 12.15 -2.25
C TYR A 355 -5.25 13.45 -2.00
N VAL A 356 -4.91 14.22 -3.04
CA VAL A 356 -4.21 15.50 -2.88
C VAL A 356 -5.04 16.54 -2.13
N SER A 357 -6.37 16.51 -2.24
CA SER A 357 -7.25 17.41 -1.50
C SER A 357 -7.32 17.06 -0.01
N GLU A 358 -7.39 15.78 0.35
CA GLU A 358 -7.38 15.32 1.75
C GLU A 358 -6.04 15.58 2.43
N GLU A 359 -4.98 15.53 1.63
CA GLU A 359 -3.59 15.67 2.04
C GLU A 359 -3.05 17.10 1.93
N ASP A 360 -3.94 18.06 1.58
CA ASP A 360 -3.64 19.48 1.46
C ASP A 360 -2.53 19.81 0.44
N VAL A 361 -2.30 18.95 -0.55
CA VAL A 361 -1.26 19.08 -1.57
C VAL A 361 -1.75 19.95 -2.74
N ASN A 362 -1.00 21.00 -3.07
CA ASN A 362 -1.28 21.83 -4.24
C ASN A 362 -0.92 21.08 -5.53
N VAL A 363 -1.75 21.22 -6.57
CA VAL A 363 -1.52 20.53 -7.85
C VAL A 363 -1.41 21.51 -9.02
N ALA A 364 -0.32 21.40 -9.78
CA ALA A 364 -0.21 22.02 -11.10
C ALA A 364 -0.51 20.99 -12.20
N ILE A 365 -1.30 21.37 -13.20
CA ILE A 365 -1.66 20.50 -14.33
C ILE A 365 -0.87 20.93 -15.57
N ARG A 366 -0.17 19.97 -16.21
CA ARG A 366 0.55 20.15 -17.46
C ARG A 366 0.07 19.13 -18.48
N ARG A 367 -0.25 19.56 -19.70
CA ARG A 367 -0.70 18.69 -20.79
C ARG A 367 0.33 18.64 -21.90
N GLN A 368 0.75 17.44 -22.30
CA GLN A 368 1.69 17.20 -23.39
C GLN A 368 1.21 16.02 -24.23
N GLY A 369 0.60 16.31 -25.38
CA GLY A 369 0.09 15.27 -26.29
C GLY A 369 -0.94 14.36 -25.60
N LYS A 370 -0.57 13.09 -25.43
CA LYS A 370 -1.38 12.03 -24.79
C LYS A 370 -1.17 11.91 -23.27
N LEU A 371 -0.41 12.83 -22.66
CA LEU A 371 -0.08 12.77 -21.24
C LEU A 371 -0.61 14.00 -20.52
N THR A 372 -1.33 13.79 -19.42
CA THR A 372 -1.63 14.86 -18.45
C THR A 372 -0.85 14.57 -17.17
N GLU A 373 0.03 15.50 -16.81
CA GLU A 373 0.83 15.47 -15.60
C GLU A 373 0.15 16.35 -14.53
N TYR A 374 -0.11 15.76 -13.38
CA TYR A 374 -0.60 16.41 -12.17
C TYR A 374 0.56 16.46 -11.17
N VAL A 375 1.25 17.59 -11.12
CA VAL A 375 2.44 17.80 -10.28
C VAL A 375 2.00 18.20 -8.87
N GLY A 376 2.27 17.37 -7.88
CA GLY A 376 2.20 17.76 -6.47
C GLY A 376 3.28 18.80 -6.18
N LEU A 377 2.86 20.00 -5.78
CA LEU A 377 3.75 21.10 -5.44
C LEU A 377 4.08 21.05 -3.95
N GLN A 378 5.32 21.45 -3.66
CA GLN A 378 5.81 21.64 -2.29
C GLN A 378 5.00 22.74 -1.59
#